data_AF-A0A0Q7MS21-F1
#
_entry.id   AF-A0A0Q7MS21-F1
#
_cell.length_a   1.000
_cell.length_b   1.000
_cell.length_c   1.000
_cell.angle_alpha   90.00
_cell.angle_beta   90.00
_cell.angle_gamma   90.00
#
_symmetry.space_group_name_H-M   'P 1'
#
loop_
_entity.id
_entity.type
_entity.pdbx_description
1 polymer ?
#
loop_
_entity_poly.entity_id
_entity_poly.type
_entity_poly.pdbx_seq_one_letter_code
_entity_poly.pdbx_strand_id
1 'polypeptide(L)'
;MATVLARHSITALRISLGLVFLGFGVLKFFPGMSPAAELAERTIGTLTFGLVGPTAALLLTAIMETVIGLTLVTGLFLRTGLVILAGALVGIMSPLALFYGELFPAGGPTLTAQYVLKDIVLACAGAVIGAAALGARLRLPE
;
A
#
# COMPACT_ATOMS: atom_id res chain seq x y z
N MET A 1 5.30 -27.17 -14.33
CA MET A 1 5.49 -25.71 -14.10
C MET A 1 4.22 -25.05 -13.57
N ALA A 2 3.10 -25.08 -14.30
CA ALA A 2 1.84 -24.43 -13.90
C ALA A 2 1.33 -24.80 -12.49
N THR A 3 1.41 -26.07 -12.10
CA THR A 3 1.02 -26.55 -10.75
C THR A 3 1.83 -25.90 -9.63
N VAL A 4 3.13 -25.68 -9.85
CA VAL A 4 4.02 -25.03 -8.87
C VAL A 4 3.66 -23.55 -8.72
N LEU A 5 3.41 -22.87 -9.83
CA LEU A 5 2.95 -21.48 -9.84
C LEU A 5 1.59 -21.33 -9.15
N ALA A 6 0.64 -22.22 -9.41
CA ALA A 6 -0.68 -22.20 -8.78
C ALA A 6 -0.61 -22.37 -7.25
N ARG A 7 0.35 -23.16 -6.77
CA ARG A 7 0.52 -23.43 -5.34
C ARG A 7 1.23 -22.30 -4.58
N HIS A 8 2.20 -21.61 -5.21
CA HIS A 8 3.08 -20.69 -4.48
C HIS A 8 2.89 -19.21 -4.83
N SER A 9 2.29 -18.88 -5.98
CA SER A 9 2.18 -17.48 -6.46
C SER A 9 1.45 -16.57 -5.48
N ILE A 10 0.31 -17.01 -4.93
CA ILE A 10 -0.48 -16.19 -3.98
C ILE A 10 0.29 -15.97 -2.67
N THR A 11 0.98 -16.99 -2.17
CA THR A 11 1.80 -16.87 -0.95
C THR A 11 2.99 -15.94 -1.18
N ALA A 12 3.67 -16.08 -2.33
CA ALA A 12 4.76 -15.19 -2.72
C ALA A 12 4.27 -13.75 -2.88
N LEU A 13 3.13 -13.55 -3.54
CA LEU A 13 2.49 -12.24 -3.71
C LEU A 13 2.18 -11.60 -2.36
N ARG A 14 1.58 -12.36 -1.43
CA ARG A 14 1.29 -11.91 -0.07
C ARG A 14 2.54 -11.48 0.69
N ILE A 15 3.58 -12.31 0.69
CA ILE A 15 4.83 -12.00 1.41
C ILE A 15 5.51 -10.79 0.77
N SER A 16 5.60 -10.73 -0.56
CA SER A 16 6.22 -9.60 -1.26
C SER A 16 5.50 -8.28 -0.99
N LEU A 17 4.16 -8.27 -1.06
CA LEU A 17 3.35 -7.10 -0.72
C LEU A 17 3.57 -6.68 0.73
N GLY A 18 3.58 -7.64 1.65
CA GLY A 18 3.84 -7.39 3.06
C GLY A 18 5.23 -6.81 3.32
N LEU A 19 6.28 -7.31 2.65
CA LEU A 19 7.63 -6.78 2.77
C LEU A 19 7.75 -5.35 2.24
N VAL A 20 7.06 -5.02 1.14
CA VAL A 20 7.02 -3.65 0.59
C VAL A 20 6.40 -2.68 1.61
N PHE A 21 5.22 -3.02 2.15
CA PHE A 21 4.56 -2.20 3.17
C PHE A 21 5.38 -2.10 4.45
N LEU A 22 5.99 -3.20 4.90
CA LEU A 22 6.83 -3.21 6.09
C LEU A 22 8.07 -2.33 5.90
N GLY A 23 8.73 -2.43 4.75
CA GLY A 23 9.91 -1.61 4.43
C GLY A 23 9.57 -0.12 4.41
N PHE A 24 8.50 0.26 3.71
CA PHE A 24 8.08 1.66 3.66
C PHE A 24 7.59 2.19 5.01
N GLY A 25 6.88 1.38 5.80
CA GLY A 25 6.41 1.75 7.13
C GLY A 25 7.57 1.95 8.11
N VAL A 26 8.53 1.02 8.13
CA VAL A 26 9.68 1.09 9.04
C VAL A 26 10.56 2.31 8.72
N LEU A 27 10.79 2.61 7.43
CA LEU A 27 11.59 3.77 7.03
C LEU A 27 11.01 5.10 7.49
N LYS A 28 9.68 5.20 7.66
CA LYS A 28 9.02 6.43 8.13
C LYS A 28 9.28 6.76 9.61
N PHE A 29 9.77 5.81 10.41
CA PHE A 29 10.19 6.10 11.78
C PHE A 29 11.54 6.84 11.85
N PHE A 30 12.30 6.85 10.75
CA PHE A 30 13.61 7.47 10.69
C PHE A 30 13.54 8.79 9.90
N PRO A 31 13.90 9.94 10.51
CA PRO A 31 13.83 11.24 9.85
C PRO A 31 14.63 11.28 8.54
N GLY A 32 14.02 11.80 7.47
CA GLY A 32 14.67 11.98 6.16
C GLY A 32 14.89 10.71 5.33
N MET A 33 14.52 9.53 5.83
CA MET A 33 14.78 8.26 5.15
C MET A 33 13.67 7.82 4.18
N SER A 34 12.46 8.35 4.34
CA SER A 34 11.31 7.98 3.51
C SER A 34 11.01 9.05 2.46
N PRO A 35 11.17 8.76 1.16
CA PRO A 35 10.83 9.70 0.08
C PRO A 35 9.34 10.08 0.05
N ALA A 36 8.48 9.25 0.65
CA ALA A 36 7.03 9.43 0.69
C ALA A 36 6.53 10.14 1.95
N ALA A 37 7.42 10.53 2.88
CA ALA A 37 7.03 11.18 4.14
C ALA A 37 6.28 12.49 3.89
N GLU A 38 6.86 13.41 3.12
CA GLU A 38 6.25 14.71 2.82
C GLU A 38 4.91 14.56 2.10
N LEU A 39 4.83 13.62 1.15
CA LEU A 39 3.58 13.33 0.44
C LEU A 39 2.50 12.83 1.41
N ALA A 40 2.84 11.90 2.31
CA ALA A 40 1.91 11.38 3.31
C ALA A 40 1.41 12.47 4.27
N GLU A 41 2.31 13.33 4.75
CA GLU A 41 1.99 14.46 5.63
C GLU A 41 1.00 15.43 4.97
N ARG A 42 1.31 15.87 3.75
CA ARG A 42 0.45 16.79 2.97
C ARG A 42 -0.90 16.17 2.68
N THR A 43 -0.92 14.89 2.32
CA THR A 43 -2.14 14.15 1.97
C THR A 43 -3.07 14.02 3.17
N ILE A 44 -2.56 13.56 4.32
CA ILE A 44 -3.36 13.42 5.54
C ILE A 44 -3.79 14.78 6.05
N GLY A 45 -2.91 15.78 6.04
CA GLY A 45 -3.28 17.15 6.40
C GLY A 45 -4.46 17.64 5.56
N THR A 46 -4.42 17.41 4.25
CA THR A 46 -5.51 17.81 3.33
C THR A 46 -6.80 17.03 3.59
N LEU A 47 -6.71 15.69 3.73
CA LEU A 47 -7.87 14.83 4.00
C LEU A 47 -8.53 15.09 5.37
N THR A 48 -7.76 15.57 6.34
CA THR A 48 -8.22 15.86 7.70
C THR A 48 -8.52 17.35 7.91
N PHE A 49 -8.53 18.15 6.84
CA PHE A 49 -8.75 19.61 6.91
C PHE A 49 -7.80 20.33 7.88
N GLY A 50 -6.56 19.84 7.98
CA GLY A 50 -5.52 20.38 8.84
C GLY A 50 -5.61 19.98 10.31
N LEU A 51 -6.56 19.12 10.70
CA LEU A 51 -6.70 18.67 12.09
C LEU A 51 -5.54 17.78 12.55
N VAL A 52 -4.96 17.01 11.63
CA VAL A 52 -3.83 16.14 11.92
C VAL A 52 -2.54 16.83 11.49
N GLY A 53 -1.66 17.11 12.46
CA GLY A 53 -0.35 17.71 12.19
C GLY A 53 0.61 16.76 11.47
N PRO A 54 1.68 17.29 10.85
CA PRO A 54 2.62 16.50 10.02
C PRO A 54 3.22 15.29 10.74
N THR A 55 3.72 15.48 11.97
CA THR A 55 4.31 14.38 12.74
C THR A 55 3.30 13.28 13.06
N ALA A 56 2.05 13.64 13.38
CA ALA A 56 0.99 12.68 13.65
C ALA A 56 0.58 11.93 12.38
N ALA A 57 0.49 12.62 11.24
CA ALA A 57 0.24 12.02 9.94
C ALA A 57 1.33 10.99 9.57
N LEU A 58 2.60 11.37 9.72
CA LEU A 58 3.72 10.49 9.45
C LEU A 58 3.72 9.27 10.36
N LEU A 59 3.54 9.44 11.68
CA LEU A 59 3.47 8.33 12.62
C LEU A 59 2.28 7.41 12.35
N LEU A 60 1.10 7.97 12.04
CA LEU A 60 -0.09 7.19 11.71
C LEU A 60 0.17 6.30 10.48
N THR A 61 0.75 6.85 9.42
CA THR A 61 1.09 6.06 8.22
C THR A 61 2.16 5.03 8.50
N ALA A 62 3.22 5.38 9.24
CA ALA A 62 4.30 4.46 9.61
C ALA A 62 3.77 3.24 10.36
N ILE A 63 2.93 3.46 11.38
CA ILE A 63 2.31 2.41 12.17
C ILE A 63 1.38 1.57 11.30
N MET A 64 0.50 2.21 10.52
CA MET A 64 -0.46 1.52 9.67
C MET A 64 0.23 0.61 8.64
N GLU A 65 1.21 1.12 7.93
CA GLU A 65 1.99 0.36 6.93
C GLU A 65 2.77 -0.79 7.56
N THR A 66 3.35 -0.56 8.74
CA THR A 66 4.05 -1.61 9.50
C THR A 66 3.09 -2.74 9.92
N VAL A 67 1.90 -2.41 10.42
CA VAL A 67 0.87 -3.40 10.79
C VAL A 67 0.39 -4.17 9.55
N ILE A 68 0.14 -3.50 8.44
CA ILE A 68 -0.19 -4.16 7.15
C ILE A 68 0.93 -5.12 6.77
N GLY A 69 2.18 -4.66 6.81
CA GLY A 69 3.34 -5.46 6.44
C GLY A 69 3.47 -6.73 7.30
N LEU A 70 3.37 -6.59 8.63
CA LEU A 70 3.45 -7.72 9.55
C LEU A 70 2.31 -8.72 9.36
N THR A 71 1.07 -8.26 9.22
CA THR A 71 -0.09 -9.14 9.03
C THR A 71 -0.02 -9.89 7.69
N LEU A 72 0.43 -9.24 6.62
CA LEU A 72 0.64 -9.88 5.32
C LEU A 72 1.79 -10.89 5.36
N VAL A 73 2.96 -10.54 5.89
CA VAL A 73 4.14 -11.44 5.95
C VAL A 73 3.85 -12.67 6.82
N THR A 74 3.36 -12.46 8.05
CA THR A 74 3.11 -13.56 8.99
C THR A 74 1.86 -14.36 8.64
N GLY A 75 0.84 -13.70 8.06
CA GLY A 75 -0.49 -14.29 7.83
C GLY A 75 -1.38 -14.28 9.06
N LEU A 76 -0.88 -13.77 10.19
CA LEU A 76 -1.66 -13.61 11.40
C LEU A 76 -2.59 -12.39 11.22
N PHE A 77 -3.86 -12.55 11.62
CA PHE A 77 -4.91 -11.55 11.43
C PHE A 77 -5.02 -11.02 9.98
N LEU A 78 -4.76 -11.89 8.99
CA LEU A 78 -4.68 -11.50 7.57
C LEU A 78 -5.90 -10.71 7.09
N ARG A 79 -7.12 -11.10 7.50
CA ARG A 79 -8.36 -10.39 7.12
C ARG A 79 -8.37 -8.95 7.62
N THR A 80 -7.98 -8.74 8.87
CA THR A 80 -7.85 -7.40 9.45
C THR A 80 -6.78 -6.60 8.71
N GLY A 81 -5.62 -7.20 8.45
CA GLY A 81 -4.55 -6.59 7.65
C GLY A 81 -5.00 -6.15 6.27
N LEU A 82 -5.82 -6.95 5.58
CA LEU A 82 -6.37 -6.63 4.27
C LEU A 82 -7.39 -5.48 4.31
N VAL A 83 -8.20 -5.40 5.36
CA VAL A 83 -9.14 -4.27 5.56
C VAL A 83 -8.35 -2.98 5.78
N ILE A 84 -7.31 -3.02 6.61
CA ILE A 84 -6.43 -1.87 6.85
C ILE A 84 -5.72 -1.47 5.55
N LEU A 85 -5.19 -2.44 4.80
CA LEU A 85 -4.58 -2.22 3.48
C LEU A 85 -5.53 -1.51 2.52
N ALA A 86 -6.79 -1.95 2.45
CA ALA A 86 -7.79 -1.32 1.58
C ALA A 86 -8.00 0.16 1.95
N GLY A 87 -8.13 0.47 3.25
CA GLY A 87 -8.21 1.85 3.72
C GLY A 87 -6.95 2.66 3.43
N ALA A 88 -5.77 2.08 3.65
CA ALA A 88 -4.49 2.72 3.36
C ALA A 88 -4.34 3.06 1.88
N LEU A 89 -4.72 2.15 0.97
CA LEU A 89 -4.64 2.37 -0.47
C LEU A 89 -5.52 3.54 -0.94
N VAL A 90 -6.68 3.76 -0.31
CA VAL A 90 -7.49 4.97 -0.58
C VAL A 90 -6.70 6.23 -0.24
N GLY A 91 -6.04 6.25 0.94
CA GLY A 91 -5.18 7.35 1.36
C GLY A 91 -4.00 7.55 0.41
N ILE A 92 -3.27 6.48 0.08
CA ILE A 92 -2.08 6.52 -0.79
C ILE A 92 -2.45 6.99 -2.20
N MET A 93 -3.64 6.64 -2.71
CA MET A 93 -4.10 7.03 -4.06
C MET A 93 -4.72 8.42 -4.12
N SER A 94 -5.18 8.97 -2.98
CA SER A 94 -5.83 10.28 -2.94
C SER A 94 -5.02 11.46 -3.51
N PRO A 95 -3.66 11.50 -3.47
CA PRO A 95 -2.87 12.53 -4.15
C PRO A 95 -3.17 12.67 -5.65
N LEU A 96 -3.54 11.58 -6.32
CA LEU A 96 -3.91 11.63 -7.75
C LEU A 96 -5.13 12.51 -8.00
N ALA A 97 -6.04 12.62 -7.02
CA ALA A 97 -7.19 13.51 -7.09
C ALA A 97 -6.88 14.89 -6.45
N LEU A 98 -6.21 14.90 -5.30
CA LEU A 98 -5.98 16.11 -4.50
C LEU A 98 -4.90 17.03 -5.09
N PHE A 99 -3.84 16.46 -5.67
CA PHE A 99 -2.66 17.18 -6.15
C PHE A 99 -2.40 16.93 -7.64
N TYR A 100 -3.46 16.68 -8.43
CA TYR A 100 -3.34 16.33 -9.85
C TYR A 100 -2.47 17.32 -10.65
N GLY A 101 -2.65 18.63 -10.42
CA GLY A 101 -1.88 19.67 -11.10
C GLY A 101 -0.38 19.64 -10.82
N GLU A 102 0.03 19.18 -9.62
CA GLU A 102 1.44 19.01 -9.25
C GLU A 102 2.01 17.68 -9.77
N LEU A 103 1.18 16.65 -9.86
CA LEU A 103 1.57 15.31 -10.29
C LEU A 103 1.69 15.20 -11.81
N PHE A 104 0.92 16.00 -12.56
CA PHE A 104 0.88 15.97 -14.02
C PHE A 104 1.15 17.35 -14.66
N PRO A 105 2.29 18.01 -14.36
CA PRO A 105 2.61 19.29 -14.97
C PRO A 105 2.72 19.14 -16.50
N ALA A 106 2.10 20.05 -17.24
CA ALA A 106 2.06 20.04 -18.71
C ALA A 106 1.55 18.72 -19.34
N GLY A 107 0.83 17.89 -18.57
CA GLY A 107 0.22 16.63 -19.03
C GLY A 107 1.11 15.37 -18.89
N GLY A 108 2.33 15.49 -18.37
CA GLY A 108 3.24 14.34 -18.15
C GLY A 108 3.42 14.00 -16.66
N PRO A 109 3.58 12.71 -16.28
CA PRO A 109 3.67 12.32 -14.88
C PRO A 109 5.05 12.60 -14.25
N THR A 110 5.07 13.21 -13.07
CA THR A 110 6.29 13.31 -12.24
C THR A 110 6.72 11.95 -11.68
N LEU A 111 7.93 11.86 -11.10
CA LEU A 111 8.36 10.65 -10.39
C LEU A 111 7.41 10.29 -9.24
N THR A 112 6.90 11.28 -8.52
CA THR A 112 5.89 11.09 -7.48
C THR A 112 4.59 10.55 -8.06
N ALA A 113 4.15 11.07 -9.20
CA ALA A 113 2.94 10.57 -9.88
C ALA A 113 3.12 9.10 -10.30
N GLN A 114 4.27 8.74 -10.86
CA GLN A 114 4.59 7.35 -11.21
C GLN A 114 4.65 6.45 -9.99
N TYR A 115 5.25 6.93 -8.90
CA TYR A 115 5.34 6.23 -7.62
C TYR A 115 3.96 5.93 -7.02
N VAL A 116 3.02 6.87 -7.09
CA VAL A 116 1.64 6.63 -6.65
C VAL A 116 0.91 5.74 -7.64
N LEU A 117 0.98 6.03 -8.94
CA LEU A 117 0.22 5.29 -9.96
C LEU A 117 0.53 3.79 -9.98
N LYS A 118 1.78 3.40 -9.76
CA LYS A 118 2.18 1.98 -9.71
C LYS A 118 1.54 1.20 -8.55
N ASP A 119 1.04 1.86 -7.51
CA ASP A 119 0.38 1.18 -6.38
C ASP A 119 -1.00 0.62 -6.75
N ILE A 120 -1.53 0.91 -7.94
CA ILE A 120 -2.64 0.14 -8.54
C ILE A 120 -2.28 -1.35 -8.59
N VAL A 121 -1.02 -1.69 -8.87
CA VAL A 121 -0.55 -3.09 -8.85
C VAL A 121 -0.65 -3.68 -7.44
N LEU A 122 -0.32 -2.90 -6.41
CA LEU A 122 -0.44 -3.32 -5.01
C LEU A 122 -1.91 -3.50 -4.60
N ALA A 123 -2.80 -2.64 -5.09
CA ALA A 123 -4.24 -2.77 -4.89
C ALA A 123 -4.80 -4.06 -5.51
N CYS A 124 -4.43 -4.34 -6.76
CA CYS A 124 -4.80 -5.60 -7.42
C CYS A 124 -4.23 -6.82 -6.68
N ALA A 125 -2.98 -6.74 -6.21
CA ALA A 125 -2.38 -7.80 -5.42
C ALA A 125 -3.15 -8.04 -4.11
N GLY A 126 -3.50 -6.97 -3.40
CA GLY A 126 -4.36 -7.02 -2.21
C GLY A 126 -5.70 -7.68 -2.47
N ALA A 127 -6.35 -7.36 -3.60
CA ALA A 127 -7.62 -7.98 -4.01
C ALA A 127 -7.47 -9.49 -4.26
N VAL A 128 -6.41 -9.92 -4.96
CA VAL A 128 -6.11 -11.35 -5.21
C VAL A 128 -5.88 -12.09 -3.89
N ILE A 129 -5.07 -11.52 -2.98
CA ILE A 129 -4.80 -12.10 -1.66
C ILE A 129 -6.10 -12.16 -0.84
N GLY A 130 -6.93 -11.12 -0.90
CA GLY A 130 -8.22 -11.05 -0.22
C GLY A 130 -9.19 -12.12 -0.70
N ALA A 131 -9.34 -12.28 -2.02
CA ALA A 131 -10.15 -13.35 -2.59
C ALA A 131 -9.68 -14.73 -2.11
N ALA A 132 -8.36 -14.98 -2.10
CA ALA A 132 -7.79 -16.23 -1.60
C ALA A 132 -8.06 -16.46 -0.10
N ALA A 133 -7.94 -15.41 0.72
CA ALA A 133 -8.24 -15.44 2.16
C ALA A 133 -9.74 -15.66 2.46
N LEU A 134 -10.61 -15.36 1.50
CA LEU A 134 -12.04 -15.64 1.53
C LEU A 134 -12.42 -17.02 0.96
N GLY A 135 -11.45 -17.81 0.49
CA GLY A 135 -11.68 -19.18 0.04
C GLY A 135 -11.52 -19.42 -1.46
N ALA A 136 -11.23 -18.38 -2.27
CA ALA A 136 -10.96 -18.56 -3.69
C ALA A 136 -9.70 -19.44 -3.91
N ARG A 137 -9.65 -20.14 -5.04
CA ARG A 137 -8.54 -21.01 -5.43
C ARG A 137 -8.23 -20.82 -6.91
N LEU A 138 -6.95 -20.74 -7.25
CA LEU A 138 -6.50 -20.78 -8.63
C LEU A 138 -6.55 -22.24 -9.11
N ARG A 139 -7.32 -22.52 -10.17
CA ARG A 139 -7.49 -23.85 -10.76
C ARG A 139 -6.84 -23.88 -12.16
N LEU A 140 -6.25 -25.01 -12.51
CA LEU A 140 -5.79 -25.26 -13.87
C LEU A 140 -6.98 -25.76 -14.70
N PRO A 141 -7.10 -25.37 -15.98
CA PRO A 141 -8.02 -26.05 -16.89
C PRO A 141 -7.65 -27.53 -16.99
N GLU A 142 -8.67 -28.38 -17.09
CA GLU A 142 -8.51 -29.82 -17.34
C GLU A 142 -7.90 -30.09 -18.73
#